data_AF-A0A9P7SKG8-F1
#
_entry.id   AF-A0A9P7SKG8-F1
#
_cell.length_a   1.000
_cell.length_b   1.000
_cell.length_c   1.000
_cell.angle_alpha   90.00
_cell.angle_beta   90.00
_cell.angle_gamma   90.00
#
_symmetry.space_group_name_H-M   'P 1'
#
loop_
_entity.id
_entity.type
_entity.pdbx_description
1 polymer ?
#
loop_
_entity_poly.entity_id
_entity_poly.type
_entity_poly.pdbx_seq_one_letter_code
_entity_poly.pdbx_strand_id
1 'polypeptide(L)'
;MAVIASVRRNLVVAACLSLLLVGFWCIGSPFDMERFGMTIPSQASQGKQAAKDDMLPPPPLSKRPGTPVSGPKTSRLHFLIPASQSNLQFCYNLASAGANRYPIPTLLGWKGEGEFDAAVTHLAKLRALKKYLDSLNAAEEADDLVMLVDGYDIIHQLPPEIIIERYFEVAAKANAHLARRMGLPVKYMLSRGMQQSVFFGPDKVCWPPDENAARCWAAPDSTLASDSFGPSRGVDDIFTTDPRWLNSGTIIGPVADLTKVINAVMREISTTYDPRFWQANSDQYYLSNIWGRQEYWRNQTFVGNSKALELSPTVERIIPEKETDNQGTELHMAIEYESSLFQTKAGNELYLGYMQYNLADQSANVNIDLFGKGQSFRPYPIRMPDNVRTALINLYNSVPDAHPGASAESWLQLAHLGTNFVTKHIYGLWHCTGGKEALDSEYMKMWFHPFVKSLLRETVKSWKRNDPISTKLIDGRRWIAKRSFPNKGTSDDDAEEYGGAWSDESGEPFVTWKEMCGHHEGTLFWGQQATGL
;
A
#
# COMPACT_ATOMS: atom_id res chain seq x y z
N MET A 1 -9.76 62.88 -2.90
CA MET A 1 -10.41 61.55 -3.07
C MET A 1 -10.34 60.95 -4.49
N ALA A 2 -9.82 61.65 -5.51
CA ALA A 2 -9.71 61.08 -6.88
C ALA A 2 -8.45 60.21 -7.12
N VAL A 3 -7.40 60.33 -6.30
CA VAL A 3 -6.13 59.61 -6.51
C VAL A 3 -6.17 58.16 -6.00
N ILE A 4 -6.98 57.86 -4.98
CA ILE A 4 -7.09 56.52 -4.37
C ILE A 4 -7.93 55.56 -5.26
N ALA A 5 -8.88 56.08 -6.04
CA ALA A 5 -9.68 55.29 -6.98
C ALA A 5 -8.89 54.85 -8.23
N SER A 6 -7.89 55.65 -8.66
CA SER A 6 -7.02 55.34 -9.80
C SER A 6 -6.09 54.14 -9.49
N VAL A 7 -5.51 54.11 -8.29
CA VAL A 7 -4.57 53.05 -7.87
C VAL A 7 -5.28 51.69 -7.72
N ARG A 8 -6.50 51.66 -7.19
CA ARG A 8 -7.30 50.41 -7.09
C ARG A 8 -7.72 49.87 -8.45
N ARG A 9 -8.01 50.74 -9.42
CA ARG A 9 -8.39 50.34 -10.78
C ARG A 9 -7.19 49.76 -11.55
N ASN A 10 -5.99 50.31 -11.34
CA ASN A 10 -4.77 49.79 -11.97
C ASN A 10 -4.31 48.44 -11.41
N LEU A 11 -4.52 48.19 -10.11
CA LEU A 11 -4.24 46.89 -9.48
C LEU A 11 -5.19 45.78 -9.96
N VAL A 12 -6.47 46.08 -10.14
CA VAL A 12 -7.46 45.09 -10.66
C VAL A 12 -7.18 44.78 -12.13
N VAL A 13 -6.83 45.78 -12.94
CA VAL A 13 -6.47 45.57 -14.35
C VAL A 13 -5.17 44.76 -14.48
N ALA A 14 -4.17 45.00 -13.63
CA ALA A 14 -2.94 44.22 -13.60
C ALA A 14 -3.19 42.75 -13.18
N ALA A 15 -4.06 42.50 -12.19
CA ALA A 15 -4.44 41.16 -11.77
C ALA A 15 -5.22 40.39 -12.88
N CYS A 16 -6.12 41.06 -13.59
CA CYS A 16 -6.84 40.48 -14.72
C CYS A 16 -5.93 40.19 -15.93
N LEU A 17 -4.95 41.06 -16.22
CA LEU A 17 -3.93 40.81 -17.24
C LEU A 17 -3.00 39.65 -16.87
N SER A 18 -2.67 39.51 -15.59
CA SER A 18 -1.85 38.39 -15.09
C SER A 18 -2.59 37.04 -15.24
N LEU A 19 -3.88 37.00 -14.90
CA LEU A 19 -4.73 35.81 -15.08
C LEU A 19 -4.97 35.46 -16.55
N LEU A 20 -5.08 36.47 -17.43
CA LEU A 20 -5.18 36.25 -18.88
C LEU A 20 -3.87 35.75 -19.50
N LEU A 21 -2.71 36.21 -19.00
CA LEU A 21 -1.41 35.74 -19.45
C LEU A 21 -1.10 34.31 -18.98
N VAL A 22 -1.52 33.94 -17.77
CA VAL A 22 -1.46 32.55 -17.28
C VAL A 22 -2.43 31.66 -18.07
N GLY A 23 -3.63 32.14 -18.37
CA GLY A 23 -4.58 31.46 -19.26
C GLY A 23 -4.03 31.23 -20.68
N PHE A 24 -3.33 32.22 -21.25
CA PHE A 24 -2.69 32.08 -22.56
C PHE A 24 -1.48 31.13 -22.56
N TRP A 25 -0.74 31.03 -21.45
CA TRP A 25 0.34 30.05 -21.29
C TRP A 25 -0.20 28.63 -21.11
N CYS A 26 -1.36 28.46 -20.48
CA CYS A 26 -2.02 27.16 -20.35
C CYS A 26 -2.77 26.70 -21.61
N ILE A 27 -2.91 27.56 -22.63
CA ILE A 27 -3.62 27.25 -23.89
C ILE A 27 -2.65 27.24 -25.10
N GLY A 28 -1.35 27.44 -24.85
CA GLY A 28 -0.32 27.63 -25.88
C GLY A 28 0.68 26.47 -26.02
N SER A 29 0.22 25.27 -26.31
CA SER A 29 1.00 24.35 -27.16
C SER A 29 0.02 23.43 -27.92
N PRO A 30 -0.16 23.65 -29.23
CA PRO A 30 -1.00 22.78 -30.05
C PRO A 30 -0.27 21.45 -30.25
N PHE A 31 -0.81 20.38 -29.68
CA PHE A 31 -0.58 19.04 -30.20
C PHE A 31 -1.14 19.01 -31.62
N ASP A 32 -0.21 18.93 -32.57
CA ASP A 32 -0.45 18.91 -34.01
C ASP A 32 -1.13 17.58 -34.42
N MET A 33 -2.46 17.55 -34.31
CA MET A 33 -3.31 16.50 -34.86
C MET A 33 -3.64 16.81 -36.33
N GLU A 34 -2.71 16.61 -37.25
CA GLU A 34 -3.04 16.30 -38.67
C GLU A 34 -1.78 16.00 -39.51
N ARG A 35 -1.27 14.78 -39.38
CA ARG A 35 -0.56 14.09 -40.47
C ARG A 35 -0.45 12.65 -40.05
N PHE A 36 -1.21 11.76 -40.69
CA PHE A 36 -0.71 10.48 -41.20
C PHE A 36 -1.85 9.83 -41.98
N GLY A 37 -1.71 9.93 -43.30
CA GLY A 37 -2.53 9.22 -44.25
C GLY A 37 -2.34 7.72 -44.14
N MET A 38 -3.43 7.03 -44.42
CA MET A 38 -3.58 5.59 -44.61
C MET A 38 -2.40 4.91 -45.29
N THR A 39 -1.92 3.80 -44.74
CA THR A 39 -1.77 2.53 -45.48
C THR A 39 -1.59 1.36 -44.54
N ILE A 40 -2.54 0.41 -44.61
CA ILE A 40 -2.48 -0.92 -43.99
C ILE A 40 -1.66 -1.83 -44.92
N PRO A 41 -0.79 -2.69 -44.37
CA PRO A 41 -0.86 -4.08 -44.79
C PRO A 41 -1.07 -5.02 -43.60
N SER A 42 -2.10 -5.84 -43.72
CA SER A 42 -2.33 -7.04 -42.94
C SER A 42 -1.15 -7.99 -43.07
N GLN A 43 -0.75 -8.66 -41.99
CA GLN A 43 -0.54 -10.11 -42.02
C GLN A 43 -0.72 -10.69 -40.61
N ALA A 44 -1.74 -11.53 -40.50
CA ALA A 44 -2.01 -12.38 -39.36
C ALA A 44 -0.92 -13.45 -39.25
N SER A 45 -0.46 -13.73 -38.03
CA SER A 45 0.25 -14.96 -37.72
C SER A 45 -0.48 -15.66 -36.57
N GLN A 46 -1.02 -16.84 -36.88
CA GLN A 46 -1.64 -17.77 -35.95
C GLN A 46 -0.57 -18.42 -35.07
N GLY A 47 -0.86 -18.60 -33.78
CA GLY A 47 0.10 -19.20 -32.87
C GLY A 47 -0.49 -19.75 -31.57
N LYS A 48 -1.15 -20.90 -31.69
CA LYS A 48 -1.21 -22.05 -30.75
C LYS A 48 -1.68 -21.86 -29.29
N GLN A 49 -2.77 -22.59 -29.01
CA GLN A 49 -3.26 -23.05 -27.70
C GLN A 49 -2.15 -23.52 -26.74
N ALA A 50 -2.13 -22.92 -25.55
CA ALA A 50 -1.42 -23.44 -24.39
C ALA A 50 -2.25 -24.54 -23.71
N ALA A 51 -1.60 -25.66 -23.43
CA ALA A 51 -2.16 -26.81 -22.73
C ALA A 51 -2.45 -26.49 -21.26
N LYS A 52 -3.56 -27.07 -20.75
CA LYS A 52 -3.90 -27.13 -19.33
C LYS A 52 -2.95 -28.09 -18.63
N ASP A 53 -2.22 -27.60 -17.62
CA ASP A 53 -1.60 -28.46 -16.62
C ASP A 53 -2.32 -28.26 -15.28
N ASP A 54 -2.83 -29.38 -14.75
CA ASP A 54 -3.54 -29.49 -13.49
C ASP A 54 -2.59 -29.25 -12.30
N MET A 55 -2.85 -28.21 -11.50
CA MET A 55 -2.19 -27.97 -10.22
C MET A 55 -2.68 -28.97 -9.17
N LEU A 56 -1.84 -29.94 -8.82
CA LEU A 56 -1.99 -30.69 -7.57
C LEU A 56 -1.54 -29.82 -6.37
N PRO A 57 -2.22 -29.91 -5.22
CA PRO A 57 -1.88 -29.12 -4.03
C PRO A 57 -0.53 -29.56 -3.42
N PRO A 58 0.21 -28.64 -2.79
CA PRO A 58 1.53 -28.94 -2.23
C PRO A 58 1.45 -29.87 -1.01
N PRO A 59 2.41 -30.79 -0.82
CA PRO A 59 2.45 -31.64 0.36
C PRO A 59 2.91 -30.86 1.60
N PRO A 60 2.38 -31.17 2.80
CA PRO A 60 2.77 -30.51 4.04
C PRO A 60 4.24 -30.79 4.38
N LEU A 61 4.92 -29.75 4.88
CA LEU A 61 6.32 -29.82 5.32
C LEU A 61 6.46 -30.80 6.51
N SER A 62 7.29 -31.82 6.30
CA SER A 62 7.62 -32.89 7.26
C SER A 62 8.29 -32.35 8.54
N LYS A 63 7.69 -32.67 9.70
CA LYS A 63 8.21 -32.39 11.05
C LYS A 63 9.47 -33.22 11.36
N ARG A 64 10.49 -32.61 12.00
CA ARG A 64 11.53 -33.35 12.75
C ARG A 64 10.98 -33.76 14.13
N PRO A 65 11.42 -34.88 14.73
CA PRO A 65 10.84 -35.37 15.98
C PRO A 65 11.51 -34.80 17.23
N GLY A 66 10.68 -34.38 18.20
CA GLY A 66 10.97 -34.46 19.64
C GLY A 66 11.02 -33.15 20.44
N THR A 67 9.85 -32.66 20.92
CA THR A 67 9.58 -32.11 22.29
C THR A 67 8.10 -31.65 22.38
N PRO A 68 7.49 -31.50 23.59
CA PRO A 68 6.05 -31.61 23.80
C PRO A 68 5.26 -30.54 23.04
N VAL A 69 4.04 -30.87 22.63
CA VAL A 69 3.11 -29.98 21.91
C VAL A 69 2.78 -28.77 22.79
N SER A 70 3.61 -27.73 22.73
CA SER A 70 3.23 -26.38 23.12
C SER A 70 2.14 -25.91 22.16
N GLY A 71 1.12 -25.20 22.66
CA GLY A 71 0.08 -24.63 21.82
C GLY A 71 0.64 -23.75 20.68
N PRO A 72 -0.20 -23.35 19.72
CA PRO A 72 0.27 -22.57 18.56
C PRO A 72 1.02 -21.31 18.99
N LYS A 73 2.12 -21.02 18.29
CA LYS A 73 2.97 -19.84 18.51
C LYS A 73 2.13 -18.56 18.41
N THR A 74 2.44 -17.57 19.24
CA THR A 74 1.86 -16.23 19.15
C THR A 74 2.85 -15.31 18.45
N SER A 75 2.38 -14.58 17.45
CA SER A 75 3.09 -13.50 16.76
C SER A 75 2.30 -12.18 16.92
N ARG A 76 3.00 -11.06 16.81
CA ARG A 76 2.43 -9.72 16.94
C ARG A 76 2.38 -9.00 15.59
N LEU A 77 1.39 -8.11 15.44
CA LEU A 77 1.38 -7.09 14.40
C LEU A 77 1.79 -5.75 15.00
N HIS A 78 2.84 -5.16 14.43
CA HIS A 78 3.31 -3.80 14.71
C HIS A 78 2.70 -2.89 13.64
N PHE A 79 1.77 -2.01 14.03
CA PHE A 79 1.16 -1.06 13.11
C PHE A 79 1.79 0.32 13.31
N LEU A 80 2.49 0.81 12.28
CA LEU A 80 3.35 1.99 12.37
C LEU A 80 2.89 3.05 11.36
N ILE A 81 2.81 4.30 11.81
CA ILE A 81 2.38 5.43 10.98
C ILE A 81 3.40 6.58 11.14
N PRO A 82 4.23 6.88 10.13
CA PRO A 82 5.07 8.08 10.13
C PRO A 82 4.21 9.34 10.04
N ALA A 83 4.24 10.16 11.09
CA ALA A 83 3.49 11.42 11.16
C ALA A 83 4.14 12.35 12.20
N SER A 84 4.41 13.59 11.82
CA SER A 84 4.95 14.61 12.73
C SER A 84 3.88 15.51 13.36
N GLN A 85 2.69 15.58 12.76
CA GLN A 85 1.59 16.44 13.21
C GLN A 85 0.24 15.85 12.83
N SER A 86 -0.83 16.36 13.46
CA SER A 86 -2.19 16.03 13.06
C SER A 86 -2.71 16.95 11.95
N ASN A 87 -3.57 16.40 11.09
CA ASN A 87 -4.48 17.10 10.20
C ASN A 87 -5.65 16.18 9.83
N LEU A 88 -6.60 16.68 9.04
CA LEU A 88 -7.78 15.92 8.64
C LEU A 88 -7.40 14.62 7.90
N GLN A 89 -6.40 14.66 7.03
CA GLN A 89 -5.97 13.51 6.23
C GLN A 89 -5.35 12.40 7.09
N PHE A 90 -4.53 12.77 8.08
CA PHE A 90 -4.04 11.87 9.11
C PHE A 90 -5.18 11.23 9.88
N CYS A 91 -6.20 12.01 10.21
CA CYS A 91 -7.37 11.51 10.91
C CYS A 91 -8.24 10.56 10.06
N TYR A 92 -8.25 10.66 8.72
CA TYR A 92 -8.88 9.62 7.88
C TYR A 92 -8.15 8.28 7.99
N ASN A 93 -6.82 8.30 8.03
CA ASN A 93 -6.03 7.10 8.24
C ASN A 93 -6.38 6.47 9.60
N LEU A 94 -6.29 7.24 10.70
CA LEU A 94 -6.65 6.73 12.04
C LEU A 94 -8.10 6.25 12.13
N ALA A 95 -9.06 7.01 11.59
CA ALA A 95 -10.47 6.65 11.62
C ALA A 95 -10.74 5.35 10.86
N SER A 96 -10.19 5.23 9.65
CA SER A 96 -10.39 4.04 8.81
C SER A 96 -9.69 2.80 9.38
N ALA A 97 -8.48 2.95 9.93
CA ALA A 97 -7.77 1.88 10.62
C ALA A 97 -8.54 1.40 11.86
N GLY A 98 -8.99 2.35 12.70
CA GLY A 98 -9.78 2.04 13.89
C GLY A 98 -11.13 1.40 13.56
N ALA A 99 -11.84 1.89 12.53
CA ALA A 99 -13.10 1.31 12.07
C ALA A 99 -12.94 -0.16 11.59
N ASN A 100 -11.75 -0.50 11.07
CA ASN A 100 -11.39 -1.84 10.64
C ASN A 100 -10.70 -2.69 11.73
N ARG A 101 -10.67 -2.24 12.99
CA ARG A 101 -10.01 -2.91 14.13
C ARG A 101 -8.51 -3.19 13.95
N TYR A 102 -7.78 -2.29 13.30
CA TYR A 102 -6.31 -2.34 13.34
C TYR A 102 -5.78 -2.23 14.78
N PRO A 103 -4.57 -2.73 15.07
CA PRO A 103 -3.89 -2.45 16.34
C PRO A 103 -3.77 -0.94 16.61
N ILE A 104 -3.60 -0.56 17.88
CA ILE A 104 -3.22 0.81 18.24
C ILE A 104 -1.93 1.16 17.51
N PRO A 105 -1.91 2.23 16.68
CA PRO A 105 -0.71 2.58 15.95
C PRO A 105 0.38 3.11 16.88
N THR A 106 1.64 2.93 16.47
CA THR A 106 2.77 3.73 16.96
C THR A 106 3.09 4.79 15.91
N LEU A 107 3.00 6.05 16.29
CA LEU A 107 3.40 7.19 15.48
C LEU A 107 4.92 7.29 15.49
N LEU A 108 5.50 7.43 14.31
CA LEU A 108 6.95 7.56 14.11
C LEU A 108 7.27 9.00 13.71
N GLY A 109 8.20 9.64 14.44
CA GLY A 109 8.56 11.04 14.25
C GLY A 109 7.52 12.03 14.78
N TRP A 110 6.68 11.63 15.74
CA TRP A 110 5.63 12.50 16.29
C TRP A 110 6.25 13.69 17.03
N LYS A 111 5.83 14.91 16.67
CA LYS A 111 6.48 16.18 17.09
C LYS A 111 8.01 16.16 16.92
N GLY A 112 8.51 15.37 15.96
CA GLY A 112 9.94 15.25 15.69
C GLY A 112 10.52 16.56 15.18
N GLU A 113 11.75 16.86 15.60
CA GLU A 113 12.51 18.03 15.16
C GLU A 113 13.74 17.61 14.34
N GLY A 114 14.25 18.51 13.49
CA GLY A 114 15.50 18.32 12.75
C GLY A 114 15.46 17.11 11.80
N GLU A 115 16.33 16.13 12.02
CA GLU A 115 16.43 14.96 11.13
C GLU A 115 15.24 13.99 11.24
N PHE A 116 14.44 14.10 12.30
CA PHE A 116 13.21 13.35 12.54
C PHE A 116 11.94 14.15 12.21
N ASP A 117 12.09 15.38 11.72
CA ASP A 117 10.95 16.19 11.27
C ASP A 117 10.57 15.82 9.83
N ALA A 118 9.42 15.14 9.69
CA ALA A 118 8.89 14.74 8.39
C ALA A 118 8.46 15.93 7.51
N ALA A 119 8.27 17.13 8.07
CA ALA A 119 8.04 18.35 7.30
C ALA A 119 9.34 18.93 6.71
N VAL A 120 10.50 18.57 7.28
CA VAL A 120 11.82 19.04 6.84
C VAL A 120 12.47 18.03 5.87
N THR A 121 12.32 16.74 6.11
CA THR A 121 12.96 15.69 5.30
C THR A 121 12.13 14.40 5.26
N HIS A 122 11.89 13.87 4.05
CA HIS A 122 11.22 12.56 3.92
C HIS A 122 12.09 11.39 4.42
N LEU A 123 13.39 11.60 4.68
CA LEU A 123 14.25 10.61 5.32
C LEU A 123 13.94 10.43 6.82
N ALA A 124 13.20 11.36 7.44
CA ALA A 124 12.76 11.24 8.83
C ALA A 124 11.99 9.93 9.05
N LYS A 125 11.16 9.52 8.09
CA LYS A 125 10.42 8.25 8.10
C LYS A 125 11.35 7.04 8.25
N LEU A 126 12.42 6.97 7.46
CA LEU A 126 13.38 5.86 7.51
C LEU A 126 14.20 5.89 8.80
N ARG A 127 14.59 7.08 9.28
CA ARG A 127 15.32 7.24 10.55
C ARG A 127 14.46 6.85 11.76
N ALA A 128 13.20 7.28 11.80
CA ALA A 128 12.28 6.93 12.89
C ALA A 128 11.94 5.43 12.87
N LEU A 129 11.75 4.84 11.69
CA LEU A 129 11.59 3.39 11.54
C LEU A 129 12.84 2.62 12.01
N LYS A 130 14.04 3.08 11.66
CA LYS A 130 15.30 2.50 12.15
C LYS A 130 15.36 2.51 13.67
N LYS A 131 15.08 3.67 14.29
CA LYS A 131 15.02 3.82 15.75
C LYS A 131 14.02 2.84 16.39
N TYR A 132 12.85 2.67 15.78
CA TYR A 132 11.84 1.73 16.25
C TYR A 132 12.32 0.28 16.16
N LEU A 133 12.86 -0.15 15.01
CA LEU A 133 13.31 -1.53 14.82
C LEU A 133 14.50 -1.89 15.72
N ASP A 134 15.39 -0.94 15.98
CA ASP A 134 16.53 -1.12 16.90
C ASP A 134 16.11 -1.30 18.36
N SER A 135 14.90 -0.85 18.74
CA SER A 135 14.39 -1.00 20.11
C SER A 135 13.77 -2.38 20.38
N LEU A 136 13.52 -3.17 19.32
CA LEU A 136 12.87 -4.48 19.42
C LEU A 136 13.84 -5.59 19.84
N ASN A 137 13.30 -6.62 20.49
CA ASN A 137 14.08 -7.83 20.80
C ASN A 137 14.19 -8.73 19.55
N ALA A 138 15.32 -8.66 18.85
CA ALA A 138 15.54 -9.42 17.62
C ALA A 138 15.35 -10.94 17.74
N ALA A 139 15.48 -11.56 18.93
CA ALA A 139 15.27 -12.99 19.11
C ALA A 139 13.78 -13.35 19.29
N GLU A 140 13.02 -12.52 20.01
CA GLU A 140 11.63 -12.79 20.35
C GLU A 140 10.66 -12.29 19.26
N GLU A 141 11.01 -11.18 18.61
CA GLU A 141 10.10 -10.46 17.70
C GLU A 141 10.42 -10.70 16.22
N ALA A 142 11.45 -11.50 15.90
CA ALA A 142 11.91 -11.74 14.52
C ALA A 142 10.79 -12.09 13.53
N ASP A 143 9.84 -12.90 14.00
CA ASP A 143 8.73 -13.46 13.23
C ASP A 143 7.44 -12.64 13.33
N ASP A 144 7.46 -11.52 14.04
CA ASP A 144 6.35 -10.58 14.09
C ASP A 144 6.28 -9.79 12.79
N LEU A 145 5.08 -9.37 12.40
CA LEU A 145 4.89 -8.55 11.21
C LEU A 145 4.90 -7.07 11.58
N VAL A 146 5.62 -6.30 10.80
CA VAL A 146 5.54 -4.84 10.78
C VAL A 146 4.74 -4.45 9.56
N MET A 147 3.70 -3.64 9.77
CA MET A 147 2.97 -2.95 8.72
C MET A 147 3.17 -1.44 8.92
N LEU A 148 3.82 -0.81 7.95
CA LEU A 148 4.02 0.62 7.90
C LEU A 148 3.21 1.22 6.74
N VAL A 149 2.48 2.28 7.02
CA VAL A 149 1.70 3.03 6.04
C VAL A 149 1.96 4.52 6.20
N ASP A 150 1.95 5.28 5.10
CA ASP A 150 2.11 6.73 5.14
C ASP A 150 1.00 7.41 5.99
N GLY A 151 1.36 8.52 6.64
CA GLY A 151 0.48 9.16 7.61
C GLY A 151 -0.75 9.85 7.02
N TYR A 152 -0.66 10.39 5.80
CA TYR A 152 -1.57 11.45 5.34
C TYR A 152 -2.35 11.12 4.06
N ASP A 153 -2.25 9.91 3.52
CA ASP A 153 -2.85 9.58 2.23
C ASP A 153 -3.28 8.11 2.12
N ILE A 154 -3.62 7.52 3.27
CA ILE A 154 -4.04 6.13 3.41
C ILE A 154 -5.47 6.05 3.91
N ILE A 155 -6.27 5.15 3.32
CA ILE A 155 -7.58 4.75 3.81
C ILE A 155 -7.64 3.23 3.89
N HIS A 156 -7.88 2.68 5.07
CA HIS A 156 -8.04 1.25 5.30
C HIS A 156 -9.46 0.80 4.96
N GLN A 157 -9.61 -0.23 4.12
CA GLN A 157 -10.92 -0.76 3.75
C GLN A 157 -11.25 -2.09 4.43
N LEU A 158 -10.25 -2.96 4.62
CA LEU A 158 -10.45 -4.31 5.16
C LEU A 158 -9.73 -4.51 6.51
N PRO A 159 -10.19 -5.45 7.35
CA PRO A 159 -9.60 -5.72 8.66
C PRO A 159 -8.17 -6.29 8.58
N PRO A 160 -7.34 -6.11 9.63
CA PRO A 160 -5.96 -6.59 9.66
C PRO A 160 -5.83 -8.11 9.55
N GLU A 161 -6.84 -8.89 9.99
CA GLU A 161 -6.82 -10.35 9.79
C GLU A 161 -6.76 -10.74 8.31
N ILE A 162 -7.46 -10.00 7.44
CA ILE A 162 -7.42 -10.23 5.99
C ILE A 162 -6.06 -9.83 5.41
N ILE A 163 -5.46 -8.75 5.91
CA ILE A 163 -4.12 -8.31 5.49
C ILE A 163 -3.07 -9.37 5.85
N ILE A 164 -3.12 -9.94 7.05
CA ILE A 164 -2.18 -10.98 7.50
C ILE A 164 -2.39 -12.27 6.70
N GLU A 165 -3.64 -12.69 6.48
CA GLU A 165 -3.94 -13.86 5.63
C GLU A 165 -3.37 -13.68 4.21
N ARG A 166 -3.66 -12.55 3.57
CA ARG A 166 -3.18 -12.23 2.23
C ARG A 166 -1.66 -12.07 2.18
N TYR A 167 -1.02 -11.55 3.23
CA TYR A 167 0.44 -11.43 3.28
C TYR A 167 1.11 -12.79 3.03
N PHE A 168 0.67 -13.85 3.70
CA PHE A 168 1.26 -15.18 3.53
C PHE A 168 0.94 -15.79 2.16
N GLU A 169 -0.25 -15.53 1.61
CA GLU A 169 -0.61 -15.94 0.24
C GLU A 169 0.26 -15.24 -0.81
N VAL A 170 0.42 -13.92 -0.69
CA VAL A 170 1.28 -13.10 -1.55
C VAL A 170 2.72 -13.56 -1.43
N ALA A 171 3.25 -13.79 -0.22
CA ALA A 171 4.59 -14.33 0.00
C ALA A 171 4.80 -15.68 -0.68
N ALA A 172 3.83 -16.61 -0.57
CA ALA A 172 3.92 -17.90 -1.22
C ALA A 172 3.92 -17.79 -2.76
N LYS A 173 3.01 -16.98 -3.33
CA LYS A 173 2.94 -16.72 -4.78
C LYS A 173 4.21 -16.06 -5.30
N ALA A 174 4.69 -15.04 -4.60
CA ALA A 174 5.90 -14.29 -4.91
C ALA A 174 7.15 -15.18 -4.93
N ASN A 175 7.29 -16.07 -3.93
CA ASN A 175 8.35 -17.06 -3.89
C ASN A 175 8.25 -18.09 -5.04
N ALA A 176 7.04 -18.56 -5.36
CA ALA A 176 6.83 -19.46 -6.49
C ALA A 176 7.17 -18.79 -7.84
N HIS A 177 6.83 -17.51 -8.00
CA HIS A 177 7.18 -16.73 -9.19
C HIS A 177 8.70 -16.52 -9.29
N LEU A 178 9.36 -16.11 -8.21
CA LEU A 178 10.82 -15.95 -8.17
C LEU A 178 11.52 -17.26 -8.54
N ALA A 179 11.10 -18.37 -7.96
CA ALA A 179 11.66 -19.69 -8.24
C ALA A 179 11.53 -20.06 -9.74
N ARG A 180 10.36 -19.80 -10.34
CA ARG A 180 10.12 -20.00 -11.77
C ARG A 180 11.05 -19.14 -12.63
N ARG A 181 11.17 -17.85 -12.29
CA ARG A 181 12.04 -16.89 -13.00
C ARG A 181 13.51 -17.32 -12.96
N MET A 182 13.94 -17.92 -11.86
CA MET A 182 15.31 -18.40 -11.67
C MET A 182 15.55 -19.83 -12.18
N GLY A 183 14.51 -20.54 -12.63
CA GLY A 183 14.63 -21.95 -13.03
C GLY A 183 15.01 -22.87 -11.86
N LEU A 184 14.64 -22.51 -10.63
CA LEU A 184 14.99 -23.25 -9.40
C LEU A 184 13.74 -23.86 -8.74
N PRO A 185 13.87 -25.03 -8.09
CA PRO A 185 12.83 -25.49 -7.17
C PRO A 185 12.69 -24.52 -5.98
N VAL A 186 11.45 -24.22 -5.57
CA VAL A 186 11.15 -23.32 -4.43
C VAL A 186 11.94 -23.71 -3.18
N LYS A 187 11.96 -25.01 -2.81
CA LYS A 187 12.69 -25.50 -1.63
C LYS A 187 14.19 -25.23 -1.71
N TYR A 188 14.79 -25.35 -2.90
CA TYR A 188 16.21 -25.07 -3.09
C TYR A 188 16.50 -23.57 -2.95
N MET A 189 15.68 -22.72 -3.59
CA MET A 189 15.75 -21.26 -3.47
C MET A 189 15.70 -20.80 -2.00
N LEU A 190 14.71 -21.29 -1.25
CA LEU A 190 14.55 -20.99 0.18
C LEU A 190 15.75 -21.50 1.02
N SER A 191 16.30 -22.68 0.70
CA SER A 191 17.48 -23.22 1.41
C SER A 191 18.75 -22.38 1.20
N ARG A 192 18.78 -21.55 0.15
CA ARG A 192 19.85 -20.59 -0.13
C ARG A 192 19.59 -19.21 0.50
N GLY A 193 18.51 -19.07 1.27
CA GLY A 193 18.13 -17.81 1.88
C GLY A 193 17.62 -16.78 0.87
N MET A 194 17.11 -17.22 -0.29
CA MET A 194 16.45 -16.33 -1.24
C MET A 194 14.94 -16.46 -1.12
N GLN A 195 14.26 -15.35 -0.86
CA GLN A 195 12.82 -15.31 -0.74
C GLN A 195 12.27 -13.90 -0.95
N GLN A 196 10.95 -13.77 -0.99
CA GLN A 196 10.21 -12.52 -0.99
C GLN A 196 9.34 -12.48 0.26
N SER A 197 9.62 -11.55 1.16
CA SER A 197 8.96 -11.44 2.48
C SER A 197 8.70 -10.00 2.92
N VAL A 198 9.39 -9.00 2.35
CA VAL A 198 9.13 -7.58 2.60
C VAL A 198 8.47 -6.98 1.36
N PHE A 199 7.17 -6.72 1.46
CA PHE A 199 6.36 -6.23 0.36
C PHE A 199 6.16 -4.72 0.44
N PHE A 200 6.36 -4.06 -0.70
CA PHE A 200 6.12 -2.65 -0.91
C PHE A 200 4.91 -2.44 -1.82
N GLY A 201 4.31 -1.25 -1.76
CA GLY A 201 3.27 -0.84 -2.69
C GLY A 201 3.76 -0.80 -4.15
N PRO A 202 2.88 -1.03 -5.13
CA PRO A 202 3.23 -0.94 -6.56
C PRO A 202 3.02 0.46 -7.14
N ASP A 203 3.97 0.96 -7.93
CA ASP A 203 3.81 2.11 -8.82
C ASP A 203 3.87 1.69 -10.30
N LYS A 204 3.13 2.44 -11.13
CA LYS A 204 3.14 2.34 -12.60
C LYS A 204 4.16 3.28 -13.27
N VAL A 205 4.95 4.00 -12.49
CA VAL A 205 6.04 4.86 -12.97
C VAL A 205 7.28 4.61 -12.13
N CYS A 206 8.45 4.56 -12.77
CA CYS A 206 9.69 4.59 -12.01
C CYS A 206 9.91 5.99 -11.44
N TRP A 207 9.87 6.13 -10.11
CA TRP A 207 10.07 7.42 -9.45
C TRP A 207 11.15 7.35 -8.37
N PRO A 208 12.14 8.28 -8.37
CA PRO A 208 12.41 9.30 -9.39
C PRO A 208 12.89 8.68 -10.72
N PRO A 209 12.48 9.24 -11.88
CA PRO A 209 12.75 8.66 -13.19
C PRO A 209 14.23 8.75 -13.54
N ASP A 210 14.78 7.63 -14.04
CA ASP A 210 16.13 7.50 -14.58
C ASP A 210 16.25 6.14 -15.28
N GLU A 211 16.08 6.13 -16.60
CA GLU A 211 16.10 4.90 -17.40
C GLU A 211 17.41 4.12 -17.27
N ASN A 212 18.49 4.79 -16.90
CA ASN A 212 19.82 4.20 -16.75
C ASN A 212 20.03 3.60 -15.36
N ALA A 213 19.23 3.97 -14.36
CA ALA A 213 19.37 3.46 -13.00
C ALA A 213 18.73 2.09 -12.81
N ALA A 214 19.42 1.21 -12.08
CA ALA A 214 18.95 -0.15 -11.80
C ALA A 214 17.57 -0.20 -11.14
N ARG A 215 17.20 0.81 -10.34
CA ARG A 215 15.85 0.94 -9.78
C ARG A 215 14.74 0.95 -10.83
N CYS A 216 15.04 1.41 -12.05
CA CYS A 216 14.09 1.45 -13.16
C CYS A 216 14.23 0.24 -14.08
N TRP A 217 15.43 -0.04 -14.61
CA TRP A 217 15.60 -1.07 -15.65
C TRP A 217 15.78 -2.49 -15.11
N ALA A 218 16.26 -2.66 -13.87
CA ALA A 218 16.44 -3.99 -13.25
C ALA A 218 15.18 -4.45 -12.49
N ALA A 219 14.21 -3.56 -12.29
CA ALA A 219 12.90 -3.90 -11.71
C ALA A 219 12.25 -5.01 -12.55
N PRO A 220 11.85 -6.14 -11.94
CA PRO A 220 11.23 -7.23 -12.66
C PRO A 220 9.84 -6.86 -13.16
N ASP A 221 9.41 -7.53 -14.21
CA ASP A 221 8.04 -7.39 -14.71
C ASP A 221 7.02 -7.85 -13.67
N SER A 222 5.81 -7.28 -13.77
CA SER A 222 4.68 -7.65 -12.93
C SER A 222 4.40 -9.15 -12.97
N THR A 223 3.90 -9.70 -11.87
CA THR A 223 3.41 -11.09 -11.83
C THR A 223 2.04 -11.26 -12.49
N LEU A 224 1.39 -10.15 -12.86
CA LEU A 224 0.13 -10.14 -13.60
C LEU A 224 0.32 -10.71 -15.02
N ALA A 225 -0.79 -11.06 -15.66
CA ALA A 225 -0.75 -11.42 -17.08
C ALA A 225 -0.33 -10.20 -17.91
N SER A 226 0.43 -10.42 -18.99
CA SER A 226 0.84 -9.34 -19.89
C SER A 226 -0.38 -8.54 -20.38
N ASP A 227 -0.27 -7.21 -20.38
CA ASP A 227 -1.33 -6.30 -20.83
C ASP A 227 -2.61 -6.41 -19.99
N SER A 228 -2.48 -6.72 -18.69
CA SER A 228 -3.65 -6.82 -17.78
C SER A 228 -4.42 -5.51 -17.73
N PHE A 229 -3.72 -4.37 -17.79
CA PHE A 229 -4.31 -3.03 -17.85
C PHE A 229 -4.56 -2.52 -19.28
N GLY A 230 -4.44 -3.39 -20.27
CA GLY A 230 -4.58 -3.09 -21.70
C GLY A 230 -3.23 -3.06 -22.41
N PRO A 231 -3.24 -3.02 -23.75
CA PRO A 231 -2.00 -2.97 -24.52
C PRO A 231 -1.26 -1.65 -24.23
N SER A 232 0.04 -1.75 -23.94
CA SER A 232 0.88 -0.57 -23.72
C SER A 232 0.80 0.39 -24.90
N ARG A 233 0.59 1.69 -24.62
CA ARG A 233 0.55 2.75 -25.64
C ARG A 233 1.83 3.58 -25.71
N GLY A 234 2.91 3.12 -25.07
CA GLY A 234 4.20 3.80 -25.02
C GLY A 234 4.66 4.10 -23.61
N VAL A 235 5.84 4.71 -23.51
CA VAL A 235 6.56 4.96 -22.24
C VAL A 235 5.86 5.98 -21.33
N ASP A 236 5.05 6.86 -21.91
CA ASP A 236 4.34 7.92 -21.16
C ASP A 236 2.91 7.50 -20.72
N ASP A 237 2.46 6.30 -21.08
CA ASP A 237 1.11 5.81 -20.72
C ASP A 237 1.12 5.08 -19.37
N ILE A 238 0.92 5.86 -18.30
CA ILE A 238 0.76 5.34 -16.94
C ILE A 238 -0.52 4.51 -16.76
N PHE A 239 -1.55 4.64 -17.59
CA PHE A 239 -2.83 4.00 -17.34
C PHE A 239 -2.81 2.53 -17.78
N THR A 240 -2.31 2.26 -18.99
CA THR A 240 -2.30 0.89 -19.56
C THR A 240 -1.10 0.05 -19.14
N THR A 241 -0.07 0.65 -18.55
CA THR A 241 1.10 -0.08 -18.06
C THR A 241 0.77 -0.90 -16.82
N ASP A 242 1.32 -2.11 -16.76
CA ASP A 242 1.26 -2.95 -15.57
C ASP A 242 2.13 -2.32 -14.46
N PRO A 243 1.71 -2.40 -13.17
CA PRO A 243 2.54 -1.96 -12.06
C PRO A 243 3.88 -2.70 -12.04
N ARG A 244 4.97 -1.96 -11.86
CA ARG A 244 6.33 -2.50 -11.98
C ARG A 244 7.30 -1.98 -10.92
N TRP A 245 7.15 -0.73 -10.48
CA TRP A 245 8.14 -0.05 -9.65
C TRP A 245 7.70 0.07 -8.20
N LEU A 246 8.67 0.25 -7.31
CA LEU A 246 8.44 0.28 -5.87
C LEU A 246 7.82 1.61 -5.46
N ASN A 247 6.73 1.55 -4.71
CA ASN A 247 6.19 2.66 -3.95
C ASN A 247 6.53 2.48 -2.46
N SER A 248 7.10 3.51 -1.83
CA SER A 248 7.57 3.41 -0.45
C SER A 248 6.51 3.74 0.62
N GLY A 249 5.31 4.14 0.23
CA GLY A 249 4.27 4.60 1.16
C GLY A 249 3.55 3.49 1.92
N THR A 250 3.75 2.23 1.50
CA THR A 250 3.20 1.05 2.18
C THR A 250 4.24 -0.05 2.22
N ILE A 251 4.44 -0.64 3.40
CA ILE A 251 5.42 -1.71 3.64
C ILE A 251 4.80 -2.74 4.58
N ILE A 252 4.96 -4.02 4.27
CA ILE A 252 4.69 -5.11 5.22
C ILE A 252 5.75 -6.19 5.16
N GLY A 253 6.22 -6.66 6.31
CA GLY A 253 7.16 -7.78 6.37
C GLY A 253 7.57 -8.16 7.79
N PRO A 254 8.32 -9.26 7.96
CA PRO A 254 8.78 -9.70 9.26
C PRO A 254 9.80 -8.72 9.83
N VAL A 255 9.81 -8.51 11.14
CA VAL A 255 10.78 -7.62 11.82
C VAL A 255 12.21 -7.95 11.39
N ALA A 256 12.58 -9.23 11.37
CA ALA A 256 13.95 -9.62 11.04
C ALA A 256 14.39 -9.21 9.62
N ASP A 257 13.49 -9.34 8.63
CA ASP A 257 13.80 -8.99 7.25
C ASP A 257 13.69 -7.49 7.00
N LEU A 258 12.69 -6.83 7.59
CA LEU A 258 12.56 -5.37 7.50
C LEU A 258 13.77 -4.67 8.13
N THR A 259 14.29 -5.15 9.25
CA THR A 259 15.53 -4.63 9.86
C THR A 259 16.73 -4.73 8.90
N LYS A 260 16.85 -5.80 8.11
CA LYS A 260 17.91 -5.90 7.08
C LYS A 260 17.74 -4.83 6.01
N VAL A 261 16.52 -4.63 5.53
CA VAL A 261 16.18 -3.61 4.52
C VAL A 261 16.51 -2.22 5.05
N ILE A 262 16.07 -1.88 6.26
CA ILE A 262 16.29 -0.55 6.83
C ILE A 262 17.77 -0.31 7.15
N ASN A 263 18.51 -1.32 7.61
CA ASN A 263 19.97 -1.19 7.74
C ASN A 263 20.65 -0.96 6.39
N ALA A 264 20.20 -1.62 5.32
CA ALA A 264 20.74 -1.42 3.99
C ALA A 264 20.44 -0.03 3.43
N VAL A 265 19.20 0.48 3.58
CA VAL A 265 18.84 1.81 3.06
C VAL A 265 19.52 2.93 3.84
N MET A 266 19.71 2.78 5.16
CA MET A 266 20.44 3.76 5.96
C MET A 266 21.91 3.85 5.55
N ARG A 267 22.54 2.71 5.19
CA ARG A 267 23.89 2.72 4.61
C ARG A 267 23.89 3.41 3.25
N GLU A 268 22.96 3.06 2.36
CA GLU A 268 22.82 3.71 1.05
C GLU A 268 22.78 5.23 1.20
N ILE A 269 21.88 5.74 2.04
CA ILE A 269 21.76 7.18 2.36
C ILE A 269 23.10 7.73 2.83
N SER A 270 23.75 7.10 3.82
CA SER A 270 25.02 7.60 4.37
C SER A 270 26.15 7.68 3.34
N THR A 271 26.09 6.84 2.29
CA THR A 271 27.13 6.73 1.26
C THR A 271 26.86 7.59 0.02
N THR A 272 25.60 7.80 -0.35
CA THR A 272 25.22 8.42 -1.63
C THR A 272 24.46 9.75 -1.50
N TYR A 273 24.14 10.19 -0.28
CA TYR A 273 23.44 11.45 -0.06
C TYR A 273 24.21 12.64 -0.65
N ASP A 274 23.63 13.27 -1.67
CA ASP A 274 24.11 14.52 -2.24
C ASP A 274 23.03 15.59 -2.05
N PRO A 275 23.22 16.60 -1.18
CA PRO A 275 22.20 17.64 -0.95
C PRO A 275 21.87 18.48 -2.20
N ARG A 276 22.68 18.39 -3.27
CA ARG A 276 22.42 19.06 -4.56
C ARG A 276 21.48 18.26 -5.45
N PHE A 277 21.29 16.96 -5.17
CA PHE A 277 20.33 16.15 -5.89
C PHE A 277 18.91 16.54 -5.49
N TRP A 278 18.05 16.86 -6.46
CA TRP A 278 16.70 17.36 -6.19
C TRP A 278 15.80 16.35 -5.44
N GLN A 279 16.14 15.06 -5.45
CA GLN A 279 15.48 14.00 -4.68
C GLN A 279 16.37 13.44 -3.56
N ALA A 280 17.35 14.21 -3.08
CA ALA A 280 18.26 13.78 -2.00
C ALA A 280 17.55 13.35 -0.72
N ASN A 281 16.34 13.86 -0.47
CA ASN A 281 15.55 13.51 0.70
C ASN A 281 14.48 12.43 0.43
N SER A 282 14.37 11.87 -0.78
CA SER A 282 13.34 10.88 -1.11
C SER A 282 13.66 9.51 -0.52
N ASP A 283 12.80 9.03 0.38
CA ASP A 283 12.84 7.66 0.90
C ASP A 283 12.66 6.60 -0.21
N GLN A 284 11.72 6.84 -1.13
CA GLN A 284 11.49 5.97 -2.28
C GLN A 284 12.72 5.83 -3.17
N TYR A 285 13.48 6.91 -3.38
CA TYR A 285 14.71 6.87 -4.18
C TYR A 285 15.72 5.86 -3.61
N TYR A 286 16.03 5.95 -2.31
CA TYR A 286 17.01 5.07 -1.68
C TYR A 286 16.51 3.62 -1.56
N LEU A 287 15.24 3.43 -1.18
CA LEU A 287 14.63 2.09 -1.10
C LEU A 287 14.62 1.41 -2.48
N SER A 288 14.29 2.15 -3.54
CA SER A 288 14.26 1.60 -4.90
C SER A 288 15.65 1.29 -5.43
N ASN A 289 16.68 2.07 -5.05
CA ASN A 289 18.07 1.77 -5.42
C ASN A 289 18.56 0.44 -4.83
N ILE A 290 18.34 0.20 -3.53
CA ILE A 290 18.76 -1.07 -2.91
C ILE A 290 17.93 -2.26 -3.42
N TRP A 291 16.66 -2.05 -3.77
CA TRP A 291 15.83 -3.07 -4.41
C TRP A 291 16.30 -3.39 -5.83
N GLY A 292 16.59 -2.35 -6.64
CA GLY A 292 17.17 -2.53 -7.98
C GLY A 292 18.51 -3.26 -7.94
N ARG A 293 19.35 -2.99 -6.93
CA ARG A 293 20.60 -3.73 -6.67
C ARG A 293 20.31 -5.21 -6.38
N GLN A 294 19.35 -5.52 -5.51
CA GLN A 294 18.93 -6.90 -5.25
C GLN A 294 18.52 -7.62 -6.55
N GLU A 295 17.63 -7.02 -7.34
CA GLU A 295 17.10 -7.65 -8.56
C GLU A 295 18.17 -7.85 -9.64
N TYR A 296 19.07 -6.87 -9.81
CA TYR A 296 20.22 -7.03 -10.69
C TYR A 296 21.08 -8.23 -10.31
N TRP A 297 21.50 -8.32 -9.04
CA TRP A 297 22.40 -9.37 -8.58
C TRP A 297 21.74 -10.76 -8.50
N ARG A 298 20.41 -10.82 -8.27
CA ARG A 298 19.62 -12.04 -8.43
C ARG A 298 19.73 -12.59 -9.85
N ASN A 299 19.56 -11.74 -10.86
CA ASN A 299 19.65 -12.13 -12.27
C ASN A 299 21.08 -12.54 -12.66
N GLN A 300 22.12 -11.84 -12.18
CA GLN A 300 23.52 -12.23 -12.42
C GLN A 300 23.84 -13.63 -11.89
N THR A 301 23.39 -13.94 -10.67
CA THR A 301 23.79 -15.15 -9.96
C THR A 301 23.12 -16.41 -10.50
N PHE A 302 21.85 -16.33 -10.93
CA PHE A 302 21.03 -17.52 -11.20
C PHE A 302 20.53 -17.65 -12.64
N VAL A 303 20.40 -16.55 -13.38
CA VAL A 303 20.02 -16.59 -14.81
C VAL A 303 21.25 -16.70 -15.71
N GLY A 304 22.45 -16.51 -15.14
CA GLY A 304 23.73 -16.75 -15.80
C GLY A 304 23.85 -15.99 -17.12
N ASN A 305 24.13 -14.68 -17.07
CA ASN A 305 24.48 -13.83 -18.22
C ASN A 305 23.58 -13.92 -19.48
N SER A 306 22.41 -14.56 -19.43
CA SER A 306 21.68 -14.98 -20.62
C SER A 306 20.26 -14.42 -20.66
N LYS A 307 19.98 -13.71 -21.76
CA LYS A 307 18.69 -13.16 -22.23
C LYS A 307 18.03 -11.99 -21.49
N ALA A 308 18.02 -11.91 -20.16
CA ALA A 308 17.46 -10.73 -19.47
C ALA A 308 18.32 -9.45 -19.68
N LEU A 309 19.54 -9.65 -20.17
CA LEU A 309 20.51 -8.64 -20.60
C LEU A 309 20.78 -8.70 -22.11
N GLU A 310 19.84 -9.14 -22.95
CA GLU A 310 19.92 -8.82 -24.38
C GLU A 310 19.68 -7.30 -24.51
N LEU A 311 20.80 -6.59 -24.37
CA LEU A 311 20.94 -5.15 -24.24
C LEU A 311 20.59 -4.48 -25.56
N SER A 312 19.69 -3.48 -25.52
CA SER A 312 19.70 -2.48 -26.60
C SER A 312 21.03 -1.73 -26.52
N PRO A 313 21.83 -1.69 -27.60
CA PRO A 313 23.13 -1.00 -27.62
C PRO A 313 23.02 0.53 -27.49
N THR A 314 21.80 1.08 -27.37
CA THR A 314 21.52 2.52 -27.40
C THR A 314 21.28 3.16 -26.03
N VAL A 315 21.22 2.39 -24.93
CA VAL A 315 20.92 2.92 -23.58
C VAL A 315 22.05 2.56 -22.62
N GLU A 316 22.77 3.57 -22.13
CA GLU A 316 23.89 3.41 -21.18
C GLU A 316 23.35 3.10 -19.77
N ARG A 317 23.29 1.82 -19.40
CA ARG A 317 22.78 1.40 -18.08
C ARG A 317 23.87 1.50 -17.00
N ILE A 318 23.52 2.09 -15.86
CA ILE A 318 24.35 2.16 -14.66
C ILE A 318 24.22 0.85 -13.88
N ILE A 319 25.33 0.11 -13.77
CA ILE A 319 25.40 -1.14 -13.01
C ILE A 319 25.45 -0.83 -11.50
N PRO A 320 24.56 -1.42 -10.68
CA PRO A 320 24.57 -1.15 -9.25
C PRO A 320 25.71 -1.92 -8.57
N GLU A 321 26.74 -1.18 -8.17
CA GLU A 321 27.91 -1.73 -7.48
C GLU A 321 27.54 -2.32 -6.11
N LYS A 322 28.36 -3.28 -5.66
CA LYS A 322 28.40 -3.68 -4.26
C LYS A 322 29.47 -2.86 -3.57
N GLU A 323 29.23 -2.45 -2.33
CA GLU A 323 30.23 -1.80 -1.46
C GLU A 323 31.45 -2.70 -1.22
N THR A 324 31.22 -4.02 -1.14
CA THR A 324 32.28 -5.03 -1.03
C THR A 324 31.85 -6.28 -1.80
N ASP A 325 32.81 -7.09 -2.27
CA ASP A 325 32.51 -8.35 -2.96
C ASP A 325 31.65 -9.31 -2.13
N ASN A 326 31.79 -9.22 -0.80
CA ASN A 326 31.06 -10.03 0.18
C ASN A 326 29.72 -9.41 0.63
N GLN A 327 29.34 -8.22 0.13
CA GLN A 327 28.07 -7.61 0.49
C GLN A 327 26.91 -8.50 0.00
N GLY A 328 26.10 -8.97 0.96
CA GLY A 328 24.83 -9.62 0.65
C GLY A 328 23.86 -8.61 0.05
N THR A 329 23.33 -8.92 -1.14
CA THR A 329 22.34 -8.09 -1.86
C THR A 329 20.91 -8.63 -1.71
N GLU A 330 20.76 -9.81 -1.10
CA GLU A 330 19.48 -10.45 -0.86
C GLU A 330 18.84 -9.88 0.41
N LEU A 331 17.85 -8.99 0.23
CA LEU A 331 17.15 -8.26 1.29
C LEU A 331 15.69 -8.72 1.45
N HIS A 332 15.27 -9.70 0.64
CA HIS A 332 13.91 -10.24 0.57
C HIS A 332 12.83 -9.22 0.15
N MET A 333 13.24 -8.12 -0.49
CA MET A 333 12.35 -7.06 -0.95
C MET A 333 11.55 -7.51 -2.18
N ALA A 334 10.28 -7.12 -2.25
CA ALA A 334 9.36 -7.42 -3.34
C ALA A 334 8.24 -6.36 -3.43
N ILE A 335 7.51 -6.34 -4.54
CA ILE A 335 6.32 -5.51 -4.73
C ILE A 335 5.08 -6.39 -4.65
N GLU A 336 4.01 -5.87 -4.05
CA GLU A 336 2.68 -6.48 -4.12
C GLU A 336 1.95 -5.97 -5.37
N TYR A 337 2.01 -6.70 -6.48
CA TYR A 337 1.49 -6.24 -7.78
C TYR A 337 -0.03 -6.35 -7.97
N GLU A 338 -0.71 -7.17 -7.17
CA GLU A 338 -2.11 -7.56 -7.44
C GLU A 338 -3.13 -6.61 -6.79
N SER A 339 -2.68 -5.60 -6.05
CA SER A 339 -3.52 -4.77 -5.18
C SER A 339 -4.32 -5.59 -4.16
N SER A 340 -3.81 -6.76 -3.78
CA SER A 340 -4.41 -7.61 -2.76
C SER A 340 -4.24 -7.00 -1.38
N LEU A 341 -3.10 -6.36 -1.12
CA LEU A 341 -2.81 -5.64 0.10
C LEU A 341 -2.96 -4.13 -0.12
N PHE A 342 -2.26 -3.61 -1.13
CA PHE A 342 -2.03 -2.17 -1.31
C PHE A 342 -2.53 -1.69 -2.68
N GLN A 343 -3.58 -0.87 -2.70
CA GLN A 343 -4.05 -0.25 -3.94
C GLN A 343 -3.53 1.19 -4.07
N THR A 344 -2.55 1.42 -4.94
CA THR A 344 -2.11 2.77 -5.30
C THR A 344 -3.07 3.43 -6.29
N LYS A 345 -3.36 4.73 -6.10
CA LYS A 345 -4.30 5.48 -6.95
C LYS A 345 -3.72 5.79 -8.34
N ALA A 346 -2.52 6.36 -8.40
CA ALA A 346 -1.95 6.93 -9.62
C ALA A 346 -1.84 5.89 -10.75
N GLY A 347 -2.47 6.17 -11.90
CA GLY A 347 -2.51 5.28 -13.05
C GLY A 347 -3.50 4.12 -12.92
N ASN A 348 -4.16 3.98 -11.77
CA ASN A 348 -5.17 2.96 -11.55
C ASN A 348 -6.60 3.51 -11.58
N GLU A 349 -6.80 4.84 -11.61
CA GLU A 349 -8.11 5.47 -11.40
C GLU A 349 -9.22 4.94 -12.29
N LEU A 350 -8.91 4.62 -13.56
CA LEU A 350 -9.87 4.08 -14.53
C LEU A 350 -10.33 2.65 -14.21
N TYR A 351 -9.56 1.92 -13.40
CA TYR A 351 -9.72 0.50 -13.11
C TYR A 351 -10.24 0.25 -11.69
N LEU A 352 -10.44 1.31 -10.91
CA LEU A 352 -11.01 1.25 -9.57
C LEU A 352 -12.48 1.65 -9.60
N GLY A 353 -13.27 0.98 -8.77
CA GLY A 353 -14.61 1.44 -8.46
C GLY A 353 -15.22 0.66 -7.32
N TYR A 354 -16.52 0.87 -7.13
CA TYR A 354 -17.24 0.40 -5.96
C TYR A 354 -18.34 -0.56 -6.38
N MET A 355 -18.35 -1.75 -5.82
CA MET A 355 -19.28 -2.82 -6.23
C MET A 355 -20.13 -3.31 -5.06
N GLN A 356 -21.38 -3.64 -5.36
CA GLN A 356 -22.27 -4.40 -4.49
C GLN A 356 -22.23 -5.88 -4.90
N TYR A 357 -21.85 -6.75 -3.97
CA TYR A 357 -21.70 -8.18 -4.19
C TYR A 357 -22.98 -8.92 -3.84
N ASN A 358 -24.05 -8.64 -4.60
CA ASN A 358 -25.42 -9.01 -4.28
C ASN A 358 -26.01 -10.15 -5.13
N LEU A 359 -25.21 -10.77 -6.01
CA LEU A 359 -25.64 -11.96 -6.74
C LEU A 359 -25.70 -13.18 -5.82
N ALA A 360 -26.44 -14.22 -6.23
CA ALA A 360 -26.71 -15.41 -5.41
C ALA A 360 -25.43 -16.13 -4.94
N ASP A 361 -24.34 -16.03 -5.69
CA ASP A 361 -23.03 -16.60 -5.38
C ASP A 361 -22.06 -15.59 -4.74
N GLN A 362 -22.56 -14.45 -4.25
CA GLN A 362 -21.81 -13.36 -3.63
C GLN A 362 -20.82 -12.69 -4.59
N SER A 363 -21.19 -12.64 -5.87
CA SER A 363 -20.45 -11.92 -6.90
C SER A 363 -21.10 -10.60 -7.28
N ALA A 364 -20.34 -9.79 -8.01
CA ALA A 364 -20.78 -8.60 -8.69
C ALA A 364 -20.28 -8.64 -10.14
N ASN A 365 -21.11 -8.24 -11.10
CA ASN A 365 -20.70 -8.16 -12.50
C ASN A 365 -20.06 -6.81 -12.80
N VAL A 366 -18.84 -6.83 -13.36
CA VAL A 366 -18.24 -5.64 -13.96
C VAL A 366 -18.89 -5.42 -15.32
N ASN A 367 -19.67 -4.35 -15.44
CA ASN A 367 -20.41 -3.99 -16.65
C ASN A 367 -19.77 -2.83 -17.43
N ILE A 368 -18.53 -2.47 -17.09
CA ILE A 368 -17.81 -1.35 -17.68
C ILE A 368 -16.79 -1.89 -18.68
N ASP A 369 -16.85 -1.40 -19.91
CA ASP A 369 -15.90 -1.72 -20.96
C ASP A 369 -14.61 -0.90 -20.81
N LEU A 370 -13.77 -1.32 -19.87
CA LEU A 370 -12.51 -0.65 -19.51
C LEU A 370 -11.52 -0.53 -20.68
N PHE A 371 -11.67 -1.35 -21.72
CA PHE A 371 -10.72 -1.48 -22.81
C PHE A 371 -11.29 -1.12 -24.19
N GLY A 372 -12.50 -0.55 -24.25
CA GLY A 372 -13.12 -0.12 -25.51
C GLY A 372 -13.41 -1.27 -26.49
N LYS A 373 -13.72 -2.47 -25.99
CA LYS A 373 -14.10 -3.66 -26.77
C LYS A 373 -15.44 -3.52 -27.51
N GLY A 374 -16.26 -2.51 -27.18
CA GLY A 374 -17.54 -2.23 -27.82
C GLY A 374 -18.49 -3.45 -27.77
N GLN A 375 -19.01 -3.85 -28.92
CA GLN A 375 -19.95 -4.99 -29.01
C GLN A 375 -19.34 -6.34 -28.59
N SER A 376 -18.00 -6.45 -28.54
CA SER A 376 -17.31 -7.65 -28.08
C SER A 376 -17.13 -7.70 -26.56
N PHE A 377 -17.39 -6.59 -25.84
CA PHE A 377 -17.36 -6.58 -24.39
C PHE A 377 -18.38 -7.57 -23.82
N ARG A 378 -17.96 -8.32 -22.81
CA ARG A 378 -18.81 -9.23 -22.04
C ARG A 378 -18.59 -8.92 -20.57
N PRO A 379 -19.65 -8.63 -19.80
CA PRO A 379 -19.54 -8.51 -18.36
C PRO A 379 -18.91 -9.76 -17.75
N TYR A 380 -18.13 -9.57 -16.70
CA TYR A 380 -17.48 -10.67 -15.98
C TYR A 380 -17.70 -10.53 -14.48
N PRO A 381 -17.85 -11.65 -13.75
CA PRO A 381 -18.06 -11.62 -12.32
C PRO A 381 -16.75 -11.43 -11.56
N ILE A 382 -16.82 -10.69 -10.46
CA ILE A 382 -15.85 -10.69 -9.37
C ILE A 382 -16.58 -11.23 -8.15
N ARG A 383 -16.02 -12.25 -7.50
CA ARG A 383 -16.61 -12.88 -6.31
C ARG A 383 -16.00 -12.29 -5.05
N MET A 384 -16.83 -11.99 -4.05
CA MET A 384 -16.33 -11.66 -2.72
C MET A 384 -15.72 -12.92 -2.07
N PRO A 385 -14.47 -12.85 -1.57
CA PRO A 385 -13.90 -13.95 -0.81
C PRO A 385 -14.65 -14.22 0.51
N ASP A 386 -14.81 -15.48 0.89
CA ASP A 386 -15.56 -15.88 2.09
C ASP A 386 -14.96 -15.32 3.39
N ASN A 387 -13.63 -15.18 3.46
CA ASN A 387 -12.94 -14.56 4.59
C ASN A 387 -13.28 -13.06 4.71
N VAL A 388 -13.28 -12.32 3.59
CA VAL A 388 -13.71 -10.91 3.54
C VAL A 388 -15.16 -10.77 3.99
N ARG A 389 -16.07 -11.61 3.48
CA ARG A 389 -17.47 -11.65 3.92
C ARG A 389 -17.58 -11.82 5.43
N THR A 390 -16.87 -12.82 5.97
CA THR A 390 -16.93 -13.16 7.40
C THR A 390 -16.40 -12.01 8.26
N ALA A 391 -15.26 -11.43 7.88
CA ALA A 391 -14.63 -10.34 8.62
C ALA A 391 -15.52 -9.08 8.65
N LEU A 392 -16.14 -8.70 7.53
CA LEU A 392 -17.05 -7.56 7.46
C LEU A 392 -18.34 -7.78 8.25
N ILE A 393 -18.92 -8.98 8.19
CA ILE A 393 -20.09 -9.36 9.00
C ILE A 393 -19.76 -9.26 10.50
N ASN A 394 -18.58 -9.72 10.92
CA ASN A 394 -18.16 -9.65 12.31
C ASN A 394 -18.00 -8.20 12.80
N LEU A 395 -17.41 -7.32 11.98
CA LEU A 395 -17.31 -5.90 12.31
C LEU A 395 -18.68 -5.25 12.41
N TYR A 396 -19.55 -5.47 11.42
CA TYR A 396 -20.90 -4.93 11.42
C TYR A 396 -21.66 -5.37 12.66
N ASN A 397 -21.71 -6.68 12.94
CA ASN A 397 -22.41 -7.23 14.12
C ASN A 397 -21.83 -6.78 15.47
N SER A 398 -20.65 -6.18 15.49
CA SER A 398 -20.06 -5.68 16.74
C SER A 398 -20.64 -4.34 17.22
N VAL A 399 -21.43 -3.67 16.38
CA VAL A 399 -22.06 -2.38 16.69
C VAL A 399 -23.59 -2.40 16.47
N PRO A 400 -24.33 -3.33 17.09
CA PRO A 400 -25.76 -3.55 16.81
C PRO A 400 -26.65 -2.31 17.03
N ASP A 401 -26.28 -1.45 17.98
CA ASP A 401 -27.00 -0.22 18.28
C ASP A 401 -26.92 0.82 17.13
N ALA A 402 -25.91 0.70 16.26
CA ALA A 402 -25.72 1.57 15.11
C ALA A 402 -26.54 1.13 13.88
N HIS A 403 -27.27 0.02 13.95
CA HIS A 403 -28.08 -0.48 12.83
C HIS A 403 -29.26 -1.34 13.30
N PRO A 404 -30.18 -0.77 14.11
CA PRO A 404 -31.26 -1.53 14.72
C PRO A 404 -32.16 -2.18 13.67
N GLY A 405 -32.25 -3.52 13.71
CA GLY A 405 -33.13 -4.31 12.86
C GLY A 405 -32.60 -4.67 11.47
N ALA A 406 -31.37 -4.24 11.10
CA ALA A 406 -30.72 -4.69 9.88
C ALA A 406 -29.86 -5.93 10.12
N SER A 407 -30.03 -6.98 9.31
CA SER A 407 -29.11 -8.13 9.35
C SER A 407 -27.80 -7.79 8.63
N ALA A 408 -26.68 -8.35 9.10
CA ALA A 408 -25.38 -8.17 8.45
C ALA A 408 -25.38 -8.71 7.02
N GLU A 409 -26.11 -9.79 6.75
CA GLU A 409 -26.29 -10.35 5.42
C GLU A 409 -26.97 -9.37 4.46
N SER A 410 -28.08 -8.77 4.89
CA SER A 410 -28.81 -7.78 4.09
C SER A 410 -27.97 -6.51 3.88
N TRP A 411 -27.27 -6.06 4.92
CA TRP A 411 -26.35 -4.93 4.81
C TRP A 411 -25.23 -5.19 3.80
N LEU A 412 -24.57 -6.34 3.89
CA LEU A 412 -23.42 -6.65 3.04
C LEU A 412 -23.79 -6.71 1.55
N GLN A 413 -25.03 -7.10 1.21
CA GLN A 413 -25.53 -7.05 -0.16
C GLN A 413 -25.70 -5.62 -0.69
N LEU A 414 -25.90 -4.63 0.19
CA LEU A 414 -26.05 -3.22 -0.16
C LEU A 414 -24.74 -2.43 -0.03
N ALA A 415 -23.77 -2.98 0.71
CA ALA A 415 -22.48 -2.37 0.93
C ALA A 415 -21.70 -2.24 -0.39
N HIS A 416 -21.10 -1.07 -0.59
CA HIS A 416 -20.23 -0.80 -1.71
C HIS A 416 -18.77 -1.00 -1.27
N LEU A 417 -18.08 -1.92 -1.92
CA LEU A 417 -16.67 -2.19 -1.63
C LEU A 417 -15.80 -1.76 -2.81
N GLY A 418 -14.80 -0.96 -2.50
CA GLY A 418 -13.72 -0.57 -3.38
C GLY A 418 -13.01 -1.80 -3.93
N THR A 419 -12.98 -1.89 -5.25
CA THR A 419 -12.53 -3.07 -6.01
C THR A 419 -11.68 -2.62 -7.18
N ASN A 420 -10.56 -3.30 -7.40
CA ASN A 420 -9.81 -3.21 -8.64
C ASN A 420 -10.41 -4.18 -9.65
N PHE A 421 -10.93 -3.67 -10.76
CA PHE A 421 -11.62 -4.47 -11.75
C PHE A 421 -10.68 -5.38 -12.56
N VAL A 422 -9.43 -4.96 -12.73
CA VAL A 422 -8.41 -5.70 -13.49
C VAL A 422 -7.85 -6.85 -12.67
N THR A 423 -7.38 -6.56 -11.45
CA THR A 423 -6.80 -7.60 -10.58
C THR A 423 -7.87 -8.39 -9.82
N LYS A 424 -9.13 -7.93 -9.88
CA LYS A 424 -10.31 -8.54 -9.26
C LYS A 424 -10.24 -8.61 -7.73
N HIS A 425 -9.46 -7.73 -7.11
CA HIS A 425 -9.34 -7.65 -5.67
C HIS A 425 -10.24 -6.58 -5.09
N ILE A 426 -11.02 -6.94 -4.06
CA ILE A 426 -11.44 -6.00 -3.03
C ILE A 426 -10.19 -5.65 -2.25
N TYR A 427 -9.63 -4.46 -2.46
CA TYR A 427 -8.33 -4.10 -1.93
C TYR A 427 -8.34 -3.91 -0.41
N GLY A 428 -7.21 -4.20 0.24
CA GLY A 428 -7.06 -4.10 1.70
C GLY A 428 -7.07 -2.66 2.19
N LEU A 429 -6.23 -1.83 1.58
CA LEU A 429 -6.20 -0.39 1.78
C LEU A 429 -5.99 0.33 0.45
N TRP A 430 -6.36 1.61 0.43
CA TRP A 430 -6.16 2.52 -0.67
C TRP A 430 -5.12 3.58 -0.30
N HIS A 431 -4.15 3.78 -1.18
CA HIS A 431 -3.07 4.75 -1.05
C HIS A 431 -3.22 5.82 -2.14
N CYS A 432 -3.48 7.06 -1.73
CA CYS A 432 -3.71 8.19 -2.63
C CYS A 432 -2.40 8.72 -3.22
N THR A 433 -1.74 7.94 -4.07
CA THR A 433 -0.56 8.39 -4.82
C THR A 433 -0.94 9.45 -5.87
N GLY A 434 -0.05 10.40 -6.12
CA GLY A 434 -0.30 11.55 -7.00
C GLY A 434 -1.12 12.67 -6.34
N GLY A 435 -2.01 13.30 -7.11
CA GLY A 435 -2.90 14.38 -6.64
C GLY A 435 -3.83 13.94 -5.51
N LYS A 436 -3.95 14.78 -4.48
CA LYS A 436 -4.62 14.48 -3.19
C LYS A 436 -6.10 14.90 -3.15
N GLU A 437 -6.63 15.46 -4.23
CA GLU A 437 -7.97 16.04 -4.31
C GLU A 437 -9.07 14.99 -4.08
N ALA A 438 -8.77 13.71 -4.32
CA ALA A 438 -9.73 12.62 -4.20
C ALA A 438 -9.92 12.12 -2.75
N LEU A 439 -9.00 12.41 -1.82
CA LEU A 439 -8.93 11.74 -0.52
C LEU A 439 -10.20 11.91 0.33
N ASP A 440 -10.71 13.15 0.45
CA ASP A 440 -11.97 13.44 1.16
C ASP A 440 -13.14 12.64 0.57
N SER A 441 -13.28 12.68 -0.75
CA SER A 441 -14.35 11.99 -1.45
C SER A 441 -14.25 10.47 -1.35
N GLU A 442 -13.02 9.95 -1.25
CA GLU A 442 -12.77 8.52 -1.17
C GLU A 442 -13.12 7.99 0.24
N TYR A 443 -12.76 8.72 1.29
CA TYR A 443 -13.14 8.39 2.66
C TYR A 443 -14.65 8.26 2.82
N MET A 444 -15.42 9.18 2.22
CA MET A 444 -16.88 9.18 2.31
C MET A 444 -17.56 8.01 1.59
N LYS A 445 -16.89 7.37 0.63
CA LYS A 445 -17.42 6.19 -0.10
C LYS A 445 -17.24 4.88 0.66
N MET A 446 -16.39 4.86 1.68
CA MET A 446 -16.05 3.63 2.40
C MET A 446 -17.26 3.09 3.16
N TRP A 447 -17.39 1.75 3.17
CA TRP A 447 -18.53 1.06 3.79
C TRP A 447 -18.74 1.40 5.26
N PHE A 448 -17.66 1.72 5.99
CA PHE A 448 -17.68 2.02 7.42
C PHE A 448 -18.04 3.48 7.72
N HIS A 449 -18.07 4.36 6.72
CA HIS A 449 -18.29 5.80 6.91
C HIS A 449 -19.58 6.12 7.71
N PRO A 450 -20.72 5.40 7.54
CA PRO A 450 -21.92 5.59 8.35
C PRO A 450 -21.81 5.10 9.80
N PHE A 451 -20.72 4.42 10.19
CA PHE A 451 -20.58 3.72 11.46
C PHE A 451 -19.29 4.08 12.22
N VAL A 452 -18.51 5.05 11.72
CA VAL A 452 -17.14 5.34 12.23
C VAL A 452 -17.13 5.51 13.75
N LYS A 453 -18.00 6.35 14.29
CA LYS A 453 -18.05 6.67 15.72
C LYS A 453 -18.33 5.43 16.57
N SER A 454 -19.29 4.61 16.15
CA SER A 454 -19.64 3.37 16.83
C SER A 454 -18.54 2.30 16.73
N LEU A 455 -17.94 2.15 15.55
CA LEU A 455 -16.85 1.20 15.31
C LEU A 455 -15.59 1.56 16.11
N LEU A 456 -15.22 2.85 16.18
CA LEU A 456 -14.08 3.29 16.98
C LEU A 456 -14.24 2.95 18.47
N ARG A 457 -15.42 3.21 19.05
CA ARG A 457 -15.73 2.84 20.44
C ARG A 457 -15.61 1.34 20.68
N GLU A 458 -16.12 0.53 19.75
CA GLU A 458 -16.01 -0.93 19.87
C GLU A 458 -14.57 -1.40 19.71
N THR A 459 -13.77 -0.78 18.83
CA THR A 459 -12.34 -1.04 18.70
C THR A 459 -11.59 -0.73 20.00
N VAL A 460 -11.89 0.38 20.68
CA VAL A 460 -11.29 0.69 22.00
C VAL A 460 -11.64 -0.38 23.03
N LYS A 461 -12.90 -0.83 23.08
CA LYS A 461 -13.29 -1.94 23.98
C LYS A 461 -12.52 -3.22 23.65
N SER A 462 -12.37 -3.54 22.37
CA SER A 462 -11.58 -4.68 21.88
C SER A 462 -10.12 -4.60 22.32
N TRP A 463 -9.50 -3.42 22.22
CA TRP A 463 -8.14 -3.19 22.69
C TRP A 463 -8.01 -3.32 24.21
N LYS A 464 -8.94 -2.76 24.98
CA LYS A 464 -8.97 -2.88 26.46
C LYS A 464 -9.12 -4.33 26.92
N ARG A 465 -9.83 -5.18 26.15
CA ARG A 465 -9.94 -6.63 26.40
C ARG A 465 -8.72 -7.45 25.94
N ASN A 466 -7.80 -6.85 25.19
CA ASN A 466 -6.70 -7.53 24.50
C ASN A 466 -7.21 -8.67 23.58
N ASP A 467 -8.31 -8.41 22.87
CA ASP A 467 -8.85 -9.37 21.90
C ASP A 467 -7.79 -9.67 20.82
N PRO A 468 -7.68 -10.93 20.34
CA PRO A 468 -6.75 -11.27 19.27
C PRO A 468 -7.18 -10.65 17.94
N ILE A 469 -6.22 -10.45 17.03
CA ILE A 469 -6.47 -9.90 15.68
C ILE A 469 -7.39 -10.83 14.88
N SER A 470 -7.21 -12.15 15.03
CA SER A 470 -8.10 -13.14 14.47
C SER A 470 -8.40 -14.25 15.47
N THR A 471 -9.60 -14.81 15.37
CA THR A 471 -10.02 -15.99 16.14
C THR A 471 -9.43 -17.28 15.56
N LYS A 472 -9.01 -17.26 14.30
CA LYS A 472 -8.38 -18.38 13.60
C LYS A 472 -6.86 -18.25 13.66
N LEU A 473 -6.18 -19.39 13.48
CA LEU A 473 -4.74 -19.38 13.26
C LEU A 473 -4.46 -18.94 11.82
N ILE A 474 -3.56 -17.99 11.64
CA ILE A 474 -3.06 -17.57 10.33
C ILE A 474 -1.59 -17.98 10.26
N ASP A 475 -1.21 -18.72 9.23
CA ASP A 475 0.11 -19.39 9.13
C ASP A 475 0.42 -20.30 10.34
N GLY A 476 -0.63 -20.89 10.95
CA GLY A 476 -0.49 -21.74 12.15
C GLY A 476 -0.20 -20.96 13.44
N ARG A 477 -0.33 -19.63 13.44
CA ARG A 477 -0.01 -18.74 14.57
C ARG A 477 -1.24 -17.99 15.05
N ARG A 478 -1.25 -17.66 16.35
CA ARG A 478 -2.13 -16.64 16.90
C ARG A 478 -1.55 -15.26 16.62
N TRP A 479 -2.40 -14.31 16.26
CA TRP A 479 -2.01 -12.94 15.97
C TRP A 479 -2.63 -11.98 16.98
N ILE A 480 -1.80 -11.16 17.63
CA ILE A 480 -2.21 -10.15 18.61
C ILE A 480 -1.58 -8.80 18.25
N ALA A 481 -2.08 -7.71 18.81
CA ALA A 481 -1.44 -6.40 18.69
C ALA A 481 -0.10 -6.36 19.45
N LYS A 482 0.91 -5.66 18.90
CA LYS A 482 2.17 -5.40 19.63
C LYS A 482 1.94 -4.49 20.84
N ARG A 483 1.17 -3.42 20.66
CA ARG A 483 0.88 -2.42 21.69
C ARG A 483 -0.43 -2.77 22.38
N SER A 484 -0.45 -2.68 23.70
CA SER A 484 -1.67 -2.75 24.50
C SER A 484 -2.23 -1.35 24.73
N PHE A 485 -3.52 -1.27 25.05
CA PHE A 485 -4.12 -0.02 25.54
C PHE A 485 -3.48 0.37 26.88
N PRO A 486 -3.26 1.67 27.18
CA PRO A 486 -2.68 2.10 28.46
C PRO A 486 -3.53 1.64 29.66
N ASN A 487 -2.89 1.05 30.67
CA ASN A 487 -3.54 0.55 31.89
C ASN A 487 -3.78 1.63 32.96
N LYS A 488 -3.09 2.77 32.87
CA LYS A 488 -3.27 3.88 33.80
C LYS A 488 -4.34 4.78 33.21
N GLY A 489 -5.49 4.84 33.87
CA GLY A 489 -6.50 5.85 33.58
C GLY A 489 -5.84 7.21 33.57
N THR A 490 -5.67 7.77 32.37
CA THR A 490 -5.74 9.21 32.29
C THR A 490 -7.14 9.56 32.78
N SER A 491 -7.26 10.53 33.66
CA SER A 491 -8.46 10.80 34.46
C SER A 491 -9.66 11.32 33.64
N ASP A 492 -9.68 11.05 32.34
CA ASP A 492 -10.59 11.61 31.36
C ASP A 492 -11.03 10.50 30.39
N ASP A 493 -11.96 9.65 30.86
CA ASP A 493 -12.57 8.57 30.06
C ASP A 493 -13.14 9.10 28.72
N ASP A 494 -13.52 10.38 28.67
CA ASP A 494 -14.02 11.06 27.48
C ASP A 494 -12.92 11.32 26.44
N ALA A 495 -11.68 11.59 26.87
CA ALA A 495 -10.56 11.85 25.96
C ALA A 495 -10.10 10.57 25.21
N GLU A 496 -10.31 9.41 25.83
CA GLU A 496 -9.93 8.08 25.32
C GLU A 496 -11.08 7.36 24.58
N GLU A 497 -12.25 7.99 24.46
CA GLU A 497 -13.49 7.38 23.93
C GLU A 497 -13.31 6.70 22.56
N TYR A 498 -12.55 7.34 21.67
CA TYR A 498 -12.23 6.86 20.32
C TYR A 498 -10.79 6.36 20.18
N GLY A 499 -10.09 6.19 21.31
CA GLY A 499 -8.76 5.62 21.38
C GLY A 499 -7.64 6.65 21.26
N GLY A 500 -6.58 6.31 20.53
CA GLY A 500 -5.38 7.11 20.41
C GLY A 500 -4.25 6.35 19.75
N ALA A 501 -3.03 6.85 19.92
CA ALA A 501 -1.82 6.25 19.36
C ALA A 501 -0.67 6.35 20.38
N TRP A 502 0.27 5.41 20.32
CA TRP A 502 1.55 5.56 21.02
C TRP A 502 2.46 6.47 20.19
N SER A 503 3.23 7.36 20.81
CA SER A 503 4.28 8.10 20.11
C SER A 503 5.67 7.55 20.39
N ASP A 504 6.62 7.85 19.51
CA ASP A 504 8.05 7.55 19.67
C ASP A 504 8.84 8.69 20.34
N GLU A 505 8.14 9.65 20.95
CA GLU A 505 8.69 10.68 21.81
C GLU A 505 9.31 10.08 23.09
N SER A 506 10.12 10.89 23.79
CA SER A 506 10.71 10.47 25.06
C SER A 506 9.64 10.08 26.08
N GLY A 507 9.73 8.85 26.61
CA GLY A 507 8.74 8.29 27.52
C GLY A 507 7.56 7.61 26.83
N GLU A 508 7.55 7.54 25.49
CA GLU A 508 6.52 6.93 24.65
C GLU A 508 5.09 7.26 25.13
N PRO A 509 4.68 8.55 25.20
CA PRO A 509 3.36 8.89 25.68
C PRO A 509 2.27 8.34 24.77
N PHE A 510 1.13 8.00 25.38
CA PHE A 510 -0.10 7.72 24.65
C PHE A 510 -0.79 9.05 24.32
N VAL A 511 -0.93 9.34 23.04
CA VAL A 511 -1.58 10.54 22.50
C VAL A 511 -3.03 10.19 22.22
N THR A 512 -3.96 10.93 22.83
CA THR A 512 -5.40 10.59 22.74
C THR A 512 -5.99 11.00 21.39
N TRP A 513 -7.08 10.34 21.00
CA TRP A 513 -7.88 10.75 19.84
C TRP A 513 -8.30 12.22 19.95
N LYS A 514 -8.68 12.68 21.15
CA LYS A 514 -9.12 14.07 21.32
C LYS A 514 -8.01 15.07 21.00
N GLU A 515 -6.78 14.80 21.42
CA GLU A 515 -5.61 15.63 21.10
C GLU A 515 -5.34 15.66 19.59
N MET A 516 -5.41 14.50 18.91
CA MET A 516 -5.08 14.41 17.49
C MET A 516 -6.23 14.88 16.59
N CYS A 517 -7.43 14.34 16.76
CA CYS A 517 -8.52 14.39 15.79
C CYS A 517 -9.79 15.05 16.32
N GLY A 518 -9.80 15.56 17.55
CA GLY A 518 -10.97 16.17 18.19
C GLY A 518 -11.60 17.31 17.37
N HIS A 519 -10.78 18.12 16.70
CA HIS A 519 -11.24 19.22 15.85
C HIS A 519 -11.84 18.77 14.51
N HIS A 520 -11.65 17.50 14.13
CA HIS A 520 -12.07 16.93 12.86
C HIS A 520 -13.27 15.98 12.99
N GLU A 521 -13.73 15.69 14.21
CA GLU A 521 -14.85 14.77 14.49
C GLU A 521 -16.11 15.09 13.68
N GLY A 522 -16.42 16.37 13.45
CA GLY A 522 -17.57 16.78 12.65
C GLY A 522 -17.51 16.28 11.21
N THR A 523 -16.32 16.25 10.59
CA THR A 523 -16.12 15.71 9.24
C THR A 523 -16.03 14.18 9.29
N LEU A 524 -15.25 13.64 10.23
CA LEU A 524 -14.98 12.19 10.32
C LEU A 524 -16.23 11.36 10.63
N PHE A 525 -17.14 11.92 11.43
CA PHE A 525 -18.36 11.25 11.90
C PHE A 525 -19.61 11.72 11.16
N TRP A 526 -19.46 12.59 10.15
CA TRP A 526 -20.59 13.14 9.41
C TRP A 526 -21.52 12.06 8.86
N GLY A 527 -20.95 10.98 8.30
CA GLY A 527 -21.74 9.86 7.77
C GLY A 527 -22.71 9.26 8.79
N GLN A 528 -22.26 9.05 10.04
CA GLN A 528 -23.12 8.55 11.11
C GLN A 528 -24.11 9.63 11.59
N GLN A 529 -23.64 10.85 11.83
CA GLN A 529 -24.48 11.97 12.29
C GLN A 529 -25.63 12.28 11.33
N ALA A 530 -25.38 12.22 10.02
CA ALA A 530 -26.37 12.47 8.98
C ALA A 530 -27.50 11.41 8.97
N THR A 531 -27.23 10.21 9.48
CA THR A 531 -28.25 9.15 9.62
C THR A 531 -29.07 9.25 10.90
N GLY A 532 -28.74 10.17 11.81
CA GLY A 532 -29.39 10.31 13.11
C GLY A 532 -29.01 9.22 14.13
N LEU A 533 -27.90 8.52 13.86
CA LEU A 533 -27.32 7.44 14.68
C LEU A 533 -26.14 7.89 15.56
#